data_AF-A0A939C1L1-F1
#
_entry.id   AF-A0A939C1L1-F1
#
_cell.length_a   1.000
_cell.length_b   1.000
_cell.length_c   1.000
_cell.angle_alpha   90.00
_cell.angle_beta   90.00
_cell.angle_gamma   90.00
#
_symmetry.space_group_name_H-M   'P 1'
#
loop_
_entity.id
_entity.type
_entity.pdbx_description
1 polymer ?
#
loop_
_entity_poly.entity_id
_entity_poly.type
_entity_poly.pdbx_seq_one_letter_code
_entity_poly.pdbx_strand_id
1 'polypeptide(L)'
;MASGVSQNGWALDPATRSYPVPGAGVSLTLVADDDAATILLYCAAAFHVSVAPLKAAQCGGYDKRPIGGLGGTTSNHRSGTAEDLDYSDFPQGVRRMTAQQRAACNAIERNCEGAIRWGGNYGGSSLVDEQHFEINTTDRALLRRVAQKVASGGVGAGVGSALAPAGVPLSIPALAGITPLGGASTSAGAAAVEKPLPQVGPVTPVALIPLTGAPLVEADNRLSEIRVDGAGLTSNITRRVTRASLSYSSQEVTQLALTIQDTPDAAIVASGLFDQGANIDFGDQHMEVRKLDITGGAHGPVLELAARSRVICDLKGPRHSGEGTWGEMDISQWVTDRAREAGAAALVQPGLGAQAITRQAKQSTWDVMADLAQIVGAWCYETEQTICFGRPSWLANLPGRLGWDLWWEAWDRYSPGLAGMPEYTWSPDSDEEILTVRLLSGDADKARPGQVVTLTGRLGRANGAWVMRDVRPPLTRIGPVVVVCGRPVDPEPRGGTGSVS
;
A
#
# COMPACT_ATOMS: atom_id res chain seq x y z
N MET A 1 12.92 -37.25 29.90
CA MET A 1 11.46 -37.18 29.76
C MET A 1 11.16 -37.46 28.31
N ALA A 2 10.21 -38.34 27.97
CA ALA A 2 9.90 -38.65 26.58
C ALA A 2 9.59 -37.35 25.82
N SER A 3 10.42 -37.00 24.84
CA SER A 3 10.32 -35.77 24.06
C SER A 3 9.19 -35.92 23.04
N GLY A 4 7.95 -35.74 23.50
CA GLY A 4 6.81 -35.64 22.61
C GLY A 4 6.82 -34.29 21.88
N VAL A 5 6.09 -34.24 20.77
CA VAL A 5 5.81 -33.00 20.05
C VAL A 5 4.32 -32.65 20.14
N SER A 6 4.00 -31.37 20.12
CA SER A 6 2.65 -30.83 19.94
C SER A 6 2.14 -31.11 18.53
N GLN A 7 0.85 -30.81 18.29
CA GLN A 7 0.22 -30.97 16.98
C GLN A 7 0.96 -30.24 15.84
N ASN A 8 1.56 -29.09 16.11
CA ASN A 8 2.34 -28.33 15.14
C ASN A 8 3.84 -28.73 15.08
N GLY A 9 4.24 -29.84 15.71
CA GLY A 9 5.59 -30.39 15.62
C GLY A 9 6.64 -29.78 16.55
N TRP A 10 6.23 -28.92 17.49
CA TRP A 10 7.13 -28.30 18.47
C TRP A 10 7.32 -29.16 19.72
N ALA A 11 8.47 -29.04 20.37
CA ALA A 11 8.76 -29.79 21.59
C ALA A 11 7.74 -29.46 22.69
N LEU A 12 7.21 -30.49 23.36
CA LEU A 12 6.34 -30.32 24.52
C LEU A 12 7.15 -29.87 25.74
N ASP A 13 6.50 -29.05 26.58
CA ASP A 13 7.07 -28.53 27.83
C ASP A 13 8.45 -27.85 27.65
N PRO A 14 8.63 -26.93 26.67
CA PRO A 14 9.89 -26.24 26.48
C PRO A 14 10.11 -25.19 27.56
N ALA A 15 11.28 -24.54 27.55
CA ALA A 15 11.46 -23.30 28.30
C ALA A 15 10.45 -22.26 27.81
N THR A 16 9.82 -21.55 28.75
CA THR A 16 8.84 -20.49 28.47
C THR A 16 9.21 -19.20 29.19
N ARG A 17 8.71 -18.08 28.69
CA ARG A 17 8.90 -16.74 29.27
C ARG A 17 7.57 -15.97 29.20
N SER A 18 7.33 -15.11 30.18
CA SER A 18 6.22 -14.14 30.13
C SER A 18 6.65 -12.91 29.34
N TYR A 19 5.87 -12.54 28.34
CA TYR A 19 6.12 -11.41 27.46
C TYR A 19 4.98 -10.40 27.57
N PRO A 20 5.28 -9.09 27.75
CA PRO A 20 4.27 -8.05 27.64
C PRO A 20 3.82 -7.91 26.19
N VAL A 21 2.51 -7.86 25.95
CA VAL A 21 1.96 -7.59 24.63
C VAL A 21 2.13 -6.10 24.33
N PRO A 22 2.84 -5.71 23.24
CA PRO A 22 3.03 -4.30 22.91
C PRO A 22 1.70 -3.56 22.75
N GLY A 23 1.58 -2.40 23.40
CA GLY A 23 0.38 -1.57 23.33
C GLY A 23 -0.82 -2.08 24.15
N ALA A 24 -0.71 -3.24 24.80
CA ALA A 24 -1.76 -3.79 25.66
C ALA A 24 -1.28 -3.93 27.12
N GLY A 25 -2.20 -3.77 28.08
CA GLY A 25 -1.94 -4.02 29.50
C GLY A 25 -1.91 -5.50 29.89
N VAL A 26 -1.61 -6.40 28.96
CA VAL A 26 -1.70 -7.87 29.10
C VAL A 26 -0.33 -8.51 28.83
N SER A 27 -0.05 -9.64 29.46
CA SER A 27 1.16 -10.45 29.19
C SER A 27 0.78 -11.88 28.87
N LEU A 28 1.57 -12.52 28.00
CA LEU A 28 1.39 -13.90 27.57
C LEU A 28 2.63 -14.73 27.91
N THR A 29 2.42 -15.91 28.49
CA THR A 29 3.49 -16.89 28.67
C THR A 29 3.66 -17.66 27.38
N LEU A 30 4.79 -17.52 26.69
CA LEU A 30 5.05 -18.16 25.39
C LEU A 30 6.35 -18.96 25.44
N VAL A 31 6.62 -19.75 24.39
CA VAL A 31 7.92 -20.43 24.22
C VAL A 31 9.07 -19.43 24.31
N ALA A 32 10.18 -19.82 24.94
CA ALA A 32 11.41 -19.04 25.02
C ALA A 32 12.23 -19.15 23.72
N ASP A 33 11.55 -19.03 22.58
CA ASP A 33 12.11 -18.94 21.23
C ASP A 33 11.78 -17.57 20.68
N ASP A 34 12.79 -16.74 20.42
CA ASP A 34 12.60 -15.34 20.11
C ASP A 34 11.79 -15.13 18.81
N ASP A 35 11.98 -15.99 17.80
CA ASP A 35 11.26 -15.86 16.53
C ASP A 35 9.76 -16.17 16.74
N ALA A 36 9.44 -17.32 17.33
CA ALA A 36 8.05 -17.73 17.54
C ALA A 36 7.31 -16.81 18.52
N ALA A 37 7.97 -16.38 19.61
CA ALA A 37 7.39 -15.45 20.57
C ALA A 37 7.14 -14.08 19.93
N THR A 38 8.04 -13.57 19.10
CA THR A 38 7.87 -12.29 18.39
C THR A 38 6.65 -12.31 17.48
N ILE A 39 6.42 -13.41 16.76
CA ILE A 39 5.29 -13.55 15.84
C ILE A 39 3.96 -13.61 16.61
N LEU A 40 3.89 -14.38 17.70
CA LEU A 40 2.68 -14.46 18.54
C LEU A 40 2.39 -13.12 19.23
N LEU A 41 3.42 -12.42 19.73
CA LEU A 41 3.25 -11.07 20.28
C LEU A 41 2.74 -10.06 19.25
N TYR A 42 3.16 -10.19 17.99
CA TYR A 42 2.60 -9.40 16.90
C TYR A 42 1.12 -9.72 16.70
N CYS A 43 0.72 -10.99 16.70
CA CYS A 43 -0.69 -11.40 16.59
C CYS A 43 -1.54 -10.79 17.72
N ALA A 44 -1.12 -10.96 18.98
CA ALA A 44 -1.82 -10.40 20.13
C ALA A 44 -1.94 -8.86 20.07
N ALA A 45 -0.85 -8.17 19.71
CA ALA A 45 -0.86 -6.72 19.62
C ALA A 45 -1.71 -6.20 18.45
N ALA A 46 -1.69 -6.87 17.30
CA ALA A 46 -2.54 -6.53 16.17
C ALA A 46 -4.01 -6.82 16.45
N PHE A 47 -4.32 -7.92 17.16
CA PHE A 47 -5.66 -8.24 17.63
C PHE A 47 -6.19 -7.15 18.56
N HIS A 48 -5.38 -6.70 19.53
CA HIS A 48 -5.73 -5.63 20.47
C HIS A 48 -6.19 -4.36 19.74
N VAL A 49 -5.51 -4.01 18.65
CA VAL A 49 -5.79 -2.80 17.88
C VAL A 49 -6.99 -2.95 16.94
N SER A 50 -7.14 -4.10 16.30
CA SER A 50 -8.04 -4.25 15.13
C SER A 50 -9.24 -5.16 15.31
N VAL A 51 -9.26 -5.99 16.36
CA VAL A 51 -10.31 -6.98 16.60
C VAL A 51 -11.10 -6.61 17.86
N ALA A 52 -10.43 -6.64 19.03
CA ALA A 52 -11.01 -6.26 20.31
C ALA A 52 -9.89 -5.91 21.31
N PRO A 53 -10.10 -4.94 22.21
CA PRO A 53 -9.14 -4.66 23.26
C PRO A 53 -8.97 -5.86 24.19
N LEU A 54 -7.78 -6.48 24.14
CA LEU A 54 -7.37 -7.56 25.04
C LEU A 54 -7.66 -7.26 26.51
N LYS A 55 -8.33 -8.20 27.18
CA LYS A 55 -8.69 -8.13 28.59
C LYS A 55 -7.74 -8.97 29.44
N ALA A 56 -7.29 -8.38 30.54
CA ALA A 56 -6.52 -9.09 31.55
C ALA A 56 -7.32 -10.31 32.05
N ALA A 57 -6.63 -11.44 32.27
CA ALA A 57 -7.24 -12.71 32.65
C ALA A 57 -8.28 -13.28 31.66
N GLN A 58 -8.26 -12.86 30.40
CA GLN A 58 -8.99 -13.52 29.30
C GLN A 58 -8.08 -13.91 28.12
N CYS A 59 -6.76 -13.85 28.32
CA CYS A 59 -5.77 -14.23 27.32
C CYS A 59 -4.82 -15.27 27.92
N GLY A 60 -4.38 -16.25 27.13
CA GLY A 60 -3.51 -17.32 27.61
C GLY A 60 -2.64 -17.92 26.51
N GLY A 61 -1.37 -18.14 26.81
CA GLY A 61 -0.42 -18.81 25.93
C GLY A 61 -0.15 -20.25 26.37
N TYR A 62 1.02 -20.50 26.94
CA TYR A 62 1.43 -21.79 27.47
C TYR A 62 0.49 -22.31 28.55
N ASP A 63 -0.05 -23.52 28.35
CA ASP A 63 -0.85 -24.24 29.34
C ASP A 63 -0.57 -25.75 29.26
N LYS A 64 -0.37 -26.37 30.42
CA LYS A 64 -0.19 -27.83 30.55
C LYS A 64 -1.57 -28.51 30.59
N ARG A 65 -2.34 -28.37 29.51
CA ARG A 65 -3.64 -29.04 29.34
C ARG A 65 -3.64 -30.05 28.18
N PRO A 66 -4.29 -31.22 28.31
CA PRO A 66 -4.66 -32.06 27.17
C PRO A 66 -5.72 -31.36 26.31
N ILE A 67 -5.85 -31.74 25.03
CA ILE A 67 -6.92 -31.20 24.16
C ILE A 67 -8.28 -31.68 24.67
N GLY A 68 -9.22 -30.75 24.89
CA GLY A 68 -10.60 -31.09 25.23
C GLY A 68 -11.25 -31.87 24.08
N GLY A 69 -11.75 -33.07 24.36
CA GLY A 69 -12.53 -33.87 23.41
C GLY A 69 -11.76 -34.82 22.48
N LEU A 70 -10.42 -34.83 22.50
CA LEU A 70 -9.61 -35.76 21.67
C LEU A 70 -8.56 -36.46 22.53
N GLY A 71 -8.83 -37.71 22.91
CA GLY A 71 -7.89 -38.55 23.63
C GLY A 71 -6.61 -38.79 22.81
N GLY A 72 -5.48 -38.24 23.26
CA GLY A 72 -4.14 -38.60 22.80
C GLY A 72 -3.39 -37.56 21.96
N THR A 73 -4.02 -36.47 21.51
CA THR A 73 -3.31 -35.39 20.79
C THR A 73 -2.95 -34.27 21.76
N THR A 74 -1.69 -33.83 21.76
CA THR A 74 -1.21 -32.81 22.69
C THR A 74 -1.31 -31.41 22.07
N SER A 75 -1.95 -30.49 22.79
CA SER A 75 -2.25 -29.13 22.35
C SER A 75 -0.99 -28.31 22.03
N ASN A 76 -1.09 -27.39 21.07
CA ASN A 76 -0.06 -26.38 20.76
C ASN A 76 0.15 -25.36 21.90
N HIS A 77 -0.79 -25.25 22.85
CA HIS A 77 -0.56 -24.53 24.10
C HIS A 77 0.55 -25.18 24.94
N ARG A 78 0.72 -26.51 24.88
CA ARG A 78 1.72 -27.21 25.70
C ARG A 78 3.15 -27.09 25.17
N SER A 79 3.33 -26.61 23.94
CA SER A 79 4.62 -26.17 23.41
C SER A 79 4.83 -24.66 23.56
N GLY A 80 3.86 -23.92 24.08
CA GLY A 80 3.94 -22.45 24.21
C GLY A 80 3.90 -21.73 22.86
N THR A 81 3.40 -22.39 21.82
CA THR A 81 3.35 -21.91 20.43
C THR A 81 1.92 -21.64 19.97
N ALA A 82 1.01 -21.44 20.91
CA ALA A 82 -0.36 -21.02 20.65
C ALA A 82 -0.83 -20.07 21.74
N GLU A 83 -1.79 -19.22 21.38
CA GLU A 83 -2.43 -18.26 22.26
C GLU A 83 -3.94 -18.21 22.01
N ASP A 84 -4.69 -18.04 23.09
CA ASP A 84 -6.12 -17.73 23.09
C ASP A 84 -6.29 -16.28 23.55
N LEU A 85 -7.02 -15.47 22.78
CA LEU A 85 -7.24 -14.04 23.03
C LEU A 85 -8.72 -13.76 23.29
N ASP A 86 -9.03 -13.11 24.41
CA ASP A 86 -10.38 -12.80 24.89
C ASP A 86 -11.35 -13.99 24.88
N TYR A 87 -10.94 -15.13 25.45
CA TYR A 87 -11.64 -16.42 25.32
C TYR A 87 -13.09 -16.47 25.83
N SER A 88 -13.48 -15.52 26.70
CA SER A 88 -14.87 -15.42 27.18
C SER A 88 -15.78 -14.74 26.15
N ASP A 89 -15.20 -13.82 25.38
CA ASP A 89 -15.88 -13.08 24.33
C ASP A 89 -15.95 -13.89 23.04
N PHE A 90 -14.94 -14.71 22.74
CA PHE A 90 -14.83 -15.53 21.51
C PHE A 90 -14.63 -17.04 21.80
N PRO A 91 -15.55 -17.69 22.53
CA PRO A 91 -15.37 -19.06 22.98
C PRO A 91 -15.32 -20.05 21.81
N GLN A 92 -14.45 -21.05 21.93
CA GLN A 92 -14.34 -22.16 20.99
C GLN A 92 -15.71 -22.80 20.67
N GLY A 93 -15.91 -23.15 19.40
CA GLY A 93 -17.13 -23.74 18.85
C GLY A 93 -18.21 -22.72 18.50
N VAL A 94 -18.02 -21.43 18.80
CA VAL A 94 -19.01 -20.38 18.55
C VAL A 94 -18.42 -19.29 17.65
N ARG A 95 -19.16 -18.91 16.60
CA ARG A 95 -18.83 -17.72 15.81
C ARG A 95 -19.48 -16.49 16.44
N ARG A 96 -18.68 -15.62 17.06
CA ARG A 96 -19.11 -14.35 17.67
C ARG A 96 -18.49 -13.12 17.04
N MET A 97 -17.34 -13.25 16.40
CA MET A 97 -16.71 -12.14 15.71
C MET A 97 -17.62 -11.57 14.62
N THR A 98 -17.57 -10.26 14.41
CA THR A 98 -18.20 -9.62 13.25
C THR A 98 -17.45 -10.00 11.97
N ALA A 99 -18.05 -9.75 10.81
CA ALA A 99 -17.38 -9.98 9.52
C ALA A 99 -16.04 -9.23 9.42
N GLN A 100 -15.98 -8.03 9.97
CA GLN A 100 -14.80 -7.19 9.90
C GLN A 100 -13.75 -7.57 10.97
N GLN A 101 -14.16 -8.05 12.15
CA GLN A 101 -13.23 -8.67 13.12
C GLN A 101 -12.56 -9.93 12.56
N ARG A 102 -13.32 -10.77 11.84
CA ARG A 102 -12.75 -11.92 11.11
C ARG A 102 -11.82 -11.49 9.99
N ALA A 103 -12.17 -10.41 9.27
CA ALA A 103 -11.29 -9.86 8.23
C ALA A 103 -9.96 -9.36 8.82
N ALA A 104 -9.99 -8.75 10.01
CA ALA A 104 -8.80 -8.35 10.75
C ALA A 104 -7.96 -9.56 11.19
N CYS A 105 -8.56 -10.62 11.75
CA CYS A 105 -7.84 -11.86 12.07
C CYS A 105 -7.18 -12.50 10.84
N ASN A 106 -7.88 -12.52 9.70
CA ASN A 106 -7.33 -13.00 8.44
C ASN A 106 -6.17 -12.12 7.93
N ALA A 107 -6.20 -10.80 8.18
CA ALA A 107 -5.10 -9.91 7.85
C ALA A 107 -3.86 -10.19 8.73
N ILE A 108 -4.06 -10.46 10.02
CA ILE A 108 -2.99 -10.89 10.94
C ILE A 108 -2.34 -12.18 10.42
N GLU A 109 -3.14 -13.20 10.10
CA GLU A 109 -2.65 -14.47 9.55
C GLU A 109 -1.85 -14.27 8.24
N ARG A 110 -2.36 -13.45 7.31
CA ARG A 110 -1.66 -13.12 6.05
C ARG A 110 -0.33 -12.41 6.29
N ASN A 111 -0.28 -11.47 7.24
CA ASN A 111 0.95 -10.75 7.56
C ASN A 111 2.05 -11.67 8.11
N CYS A 112 1.66 -12.78 8.72
CA CYS A 112 2.54 -13.84 9.23
C CYS A 112 3.00 -14.86 8.16
N GLU A 113 2.66 -14.68 6.87
CA GLU A 113 3.20 -15.47 5.74
C GLU A 113 3.09 -17.00 5.91
N GLY A 114 2.02 -17.48 6.53
CA GLY A 114 1.81 -18.92 6.79
C GLY A 114 2.60 -19.47 8.00
N ALA A 115 3.36 -18.63 8.71
CA ALA A 115 3.99 -18.99 9.98
C ALA A 115 2.97 -19.15 11.13
N ILE A 116 1.80 -18.53 11.00
CA ILE A 116 0.67 -18.62 11.93
C ILE A 116 -0.54 -19.23 11.21
N ARG A 117 -1.41 -19.88 11.98
CA ARG A 117 -2.77 -20.24 11.61
C ARG A 117 -3.76 -19.65 12.61
N TRP A 118 -4.90 -19.16 12.12
CA TRP A 118 -5.99 -18.69 12.97
C TRP A 118 -7.13 -19.71 13.06
N GLY A 119 -7.61 -19.97 14.28
CA GLY A 119 -8.62 -20.98 14.57
C GLY A 119 -10.02 -20.67 14.03
N GLY A 120 -10.32 -19.41 13.71
CA GLY A 120 -11.60 -19.04 13.09
C GLY A 120 -11.79 -19.57 11.66
N ASN A 121 -10.69 -19.98 11.02
CA ASN A 121 -10.64 -20.63 9.71
C ASN A 121 -10.71 -22.17 9.80
N TYR A 122 -10.85 -22.75 11.00
CA TYR A 122 -11.07 -24.18 11.14
C TYR A 122 -12.43 -24.59 10.53
N GLY A 123 -12.44 -25.76 9.90
CA GLY A 123 -13.61 -26.35 9.25
C GLY A 123 -13.53 -27.87 9.24
N GLY A 124 -14.56 -28.52 8.71
CA GLY A 124 -14.66 -29.99 8.72
C GLY A 124 -14.96 -30.53 10.12
N SER A 125 -14.13 -31.45 10.62
CA SER A 125 -14.28 -32.08 11.94
C SER A 125 -13.72 -31.28 13.11
N SER A 126 -13.07 -30.14 12.85
CA SER A 126 -12.52 -29.25 13.88
C SER A 126 -13.53 -28.17 14.25
N LEU A 127 -13.68 -27.89 15.54
CA LEU A 127 -14.49 -26.77 16.02
C LEU A 127 -13.84 -25.46 15.56
N VAL A 128 -14.67 -24.51 15.13
CA VAL A 128 -14.23 -23.13 14.90
C VAL A 128 -13.70 -22.53 16.20
N ASP A 129 -12.59 -21.79 16.14
CA ASP A 129 -11.93 -21.27 17.34
C ASP A 129 -11.45 -19.82 17.12
N GLU A 130 -12.37 -18.85 17.22
CA GLU A 130 -12.09 -17.46 16.84
C GLU A 130 -11.09 -16.75 17.77
N GLN A 131 -10.92 -17.23 19.01
CA GLN A 131 -9.91 -16.74 19.96
C GLN A 131 -8.47 -17.20 19.65
N HIS A 132 -8.30 -18.21 18.79
CA HIS A 132 -7.08 -19.02 18.79
C HIS A 132 -6.10 -18.66 17.67
N PHE A 133 -4.82 -18.44 18.01
CA PHE A 133 -3.71 -18.34 17.06
C PHE A 133 -2.60 -19.33 17.43
N GLU A 134 -2.02 -19.98 16.43
CA GLU A 134 -0.92 -20.93 16.64
C GLU A 134 0.17 -20.84 15.57
N ILE A 135 1.41 -21.15 15.94
CA ILE A 135 2.49 -21.36 14.99
C ILE A 135 2.16 -22.58 14.12
N ASN A 136 2.23 -22.41 12.80
CA ASN A 136 1.78 -23.40 11.81
C ASN A 136 2.94 -24.10 11.09
N THR A 137 4.18 -23.88 11.54
CA THR A 137 5.39 -24.43 10.89
C THR A 137 6.52 -24.69 11.87
N THR A 138 7.44 -25.57 11.49
CA THR A 138 8.75 -25.76 12.15
C THR A 138 9.91 -25.22 11.30
N ASP A 139 9.62 -24.62 10.13
CA ASP A 139 10.63 -24.02 9.26
C ASP A 139 11.26 -22.78 9.93
N ARG A 140 12.51 -22.93 10.35
CA ARG A 140 13.28 -21.87 11.03
C ARG A 140 13.59 -20.69 10.14
N ALA A 141 13.76 -20.88 8.83
CA ALA A 141 14.05 -19.78 7.92
C ALA A 141 12.81 -18.89 7.74
N LEU A 142 11.63 -19.52 7.60
CA LEU A 142 10.35 -18.83 7.57
C LEU A 142 10.09 -18.06 8.87
N LEU A 143 10.23 -18.72 10.02
CA LEU A 143 10.00 -18.08 11.33
C LEU A 143 10.92 -16.88 11.54
N ARG A 144 12.22 -17.00 11.24
CA ARG A 144 13.16 -15.89 11.38
C ARG A 144 12.81 -14.72 10.46
N ARG A 145 12.47 -14.99 9.20
CA ARG A 145 12.10 -13.95 8.24
C ARG A 145 10.84 -13.20 8.69
N VAL A 146 9.81 -13.94 9.10
CA VAL A 146 8.55 -13.35 9.57
C VAL A 146 8.75 -12.57 10.86
N ALA A 147 9.51 -13.10 11.82
CA ALA A 147 9.86 -12.40 13.06
C ALA A 147 10.58 -11.07 12.77
N GLN A 148 11.57 -11.07 11.87
CA GLN A 148 12.27 -9.85 11.45
C GLN A 148 11.31 -8.84 10.79
N LYS A 149 10.44 -9.30 9.89
CA LYS A 149 9.43 -8.47 9.25
C LYS A 149 8.53 -7.79 10.28
N VAL A 150 7.90 -8.57 11.17
CA VAL A 150 6.93 -8.01 12.13
C VAL A 150 7.60 -7.16 13.22
N ALA A 151 8.85 -7.44 13.58
CA ALA A 151 9.63 -6.60 14.49
C ALA A 151 10.01 -5.25 13.85
N SER A 152 10.36 -5.22 12.56
CA SER A 152 10.71 -3.99 11.84
C SER A 152 9.51 -3.12 11.47
N GLY A 153 8.31 -3.69 11.41
CA GLY A 153 7.08 -3.00 10.99
C GLY A 153 6.39 -2.16 12.07
N GLY A 154 6.69 -2.39 13.36
CA GLY A 154 6.05 -1.71 14.49
C GLY A 154 4.54 -1.97 14.59
N VAL A 155 4.04 -2.26 15.80
CA VAL A 155 2.59 -2.35 16.06
C VAL A 155 2.00 -0.93 15.99
N GLY A 156 1.67 -0.47 14.78
CA GLY A 156 1.11 0.86 14.56
C GLY A 156 0.96 1.29 13.10
N ALA A 157 1.67 0.67 12.15
CA ALA A 157 1.68 1.15 10.76
C ALA A 157 0.58 0.56 9.85
N GLY A 158 -0.20 -0.45 10.28
CA GLY A 158 -1.05 -1.23 9.36
C GLY A 158 -2.42 -1.69 9.84
N VAL A 159 -2.89 -1.27 11.02
CA VAL A 159 -4.17 -1.78 11.60
C VAL A 159 -5.25 -0.72 11.84
N GLY A 160 -5.01 0.54 11.47
CA GLY A 160 -5.91 1.66 11.72
C GLY A 160 -6.97 1.97 10.65
N SER A 161 -7.08 1.20 9.56
CA SER A 161 -8.03 1.50 8.46
C SER A 161 -9.05 0.40 8.23
N ALA A 162 -9.82 0.06 9.27
CA ALA A 162 -11.11 -0.63 9.15
C ALA A 162 -11.84 -0.66 10.51
N LEU A 163 -12.50 0.44 10.89
CA LEU A 163 -13.80 0.53 11.59
C LEU A 163 -13.93 1.79 12.44
N ALA A 164 -14.99 2.53 12.19
CA ALA A 164 -15.67 3.32 13.23
C ALA A 164 -16.83 2.47 13.80
N PRO A 165 -17.07 2.45 15.12
CA PRO A 165 -18.22 1.78 15.71
C PRO A 165 -19.50 2.61 15.53
N ALA A 166 -20.61 1.90 15.30
CA ALA A 166 -21.96 2.46 15.25
C ALA A 166 -22.39 2.99 16.62
N GLY A 167 -23.06 4.14 16.61
CA GLY A 167 -23.50 4.86 17.79
C GLY A 167 -24.54 4.13 18.64
N VAL A 168 -24.40 4.29 19.96
CA VAL A 168 -25.48 4.17 20.93
C VAL A 168 -25.53 5.52 21.68
N PRO A 169 -26.69 6.19 21.77
CA PRO A 169 -26.76 7.52 22.38
C PRO A 169 -26.75 7.41 23.91
N LEU A 170 -25.78 8.06 24.54
CA LEU A 170 -25.84 8.38 25.97
C LEU A 170 -26.46 9.76 26.14
N SER A 171 -27.73 9.78 26.54
CA SER A 171 -28.41 10.96 27.05
C SER A 171 -27.81 11.35 28.41
N ILE A 172 -27.32 12.60 28.53
CA ILE A 172 -27.08 13.26 29.82
C ILE A 172 -27.98 14.52 29.84
N PRO A 173 -28.76 14.75 30.92
CA PRO A 173 -29.71 15.86 30.97
C PRO A 173 -29.01 17.21 31.14
N ALA A 174 -29.68 18.24 30.60
CA ALA A 174 -29.31 19.64 30.70
C ALA A 174 -29.22 20.12 32.15
N LEU A 175 -28.24 20.99 32.42
CA LEU A 175 -28.35 21.97 33.49
C LEU A 175 -28.31 23.38 32.89
N ALA A 176 -29.41 24.09 33.12
CA ALA A 176 -29.65 25.45 32.72
C ALA A 176 -28.73 26.45 33.44
N GLY A 177 -28.45 27.58 32.80
CA GLY A 177 -28.05 28.77 33.53
C GLY A 177 -27.36 29.84 32.70
N ILE A 178 -28.13 30.91 32.47
CA ILE A 178 -27.72 32.32 32.39
C ILE A 178 -27.85 32.95 30.99
N THR A 179 -28.90 33.76 30.91
CA THR A 179 -29.37 34.67 29.86
C THR A 179 -28.59 36.02 29.90
N PRO A 180 -28.86 36.98 28.98
CA PRO A 180 -27.85 37.68 28.18
C PRO A 180 -27.78 39.18 28.52
N LEU A 181 -27.02 39.96 27.73
CA LEU A 181 -27.12 41.42 27.43
C LEU A 181 -25.74 41.83 26.89
N GLY A 182 -25.53 42.59 25.81
CA GLY A 182 -26.34 43.46 24.95
C GLY A 182 -25.35 44.46 24.33
N GLY A 183 -25.66 45.05 23.17
CA GLY A 183 -24.95 46.24 22.67
C GLY A 183 -24.59 46.22 21.19
N ALA A 184 -25.13 47.20 20.46
CA ALA A 184 -25.17 47.31 19.01
C ALA A 184 -23.98 48.06 18.37
N SER A 185 -23.83 47.90 17.04
CA SER A 185 -23.83 48.97 16.02
C SER A 185 -22.70 48.92 14.98
N THR A 186 -23.11 48.79 13.70
CA THR A 186 -22.56 49.38 12.44
C THR A 186 -21.11 49.08 12.03
N SER A 187 -20.77 48.70 10.80
CA SER A 187 -21.24 49.17 9.49
C SER A 187 -20.80 48.21 8.36
N ALA A 188 -21.48 48.33 7.22
CA ALA A 188 -21.43 47.44 6.08
C ALA A 188 -20.16 47.57 5.21
N GLY A 189 -19.64 46.42 4.76
CA GLY A 189 -18.83 46.24 3.56
C GLY A 189 -19.27 44.92 2.91
N ALA A 190 -19.83 44.99 1.70
CA ALA A 190 -20.50 43.88 1.05
C ALA A 190 -19.54 42.72 0.74
N ALA A 191 -19.67 41.63 1.49
CA ALA A 191 -19.09 40.34 1.17
C ALA A 191 -19.91 39.67 0.06
N ALA A 192 -19.22 39.16 -0.96
CA ALA A 192 -19.80 38.26 -1.94
C ALA A 192 -20.44 37.07 -1.21
N VAL A 193 -21.69 36.80 -1.54
CA VAL A 193 -22.49 35.72 -0.97
C VAL A 193 -21.83 34.39 -1.34
N GLU A 194 -21.12 33.83 -0.39
CA GLU A 194 -20.66 32.45 -0.40
C GLU A 194 -21.89 31.55 -0.51
N LYS A 195 -22.03 30.83 -1.62
CA LYS A 195 -23.04 29.80 -1.76
C LYS A 195 -22.40 28.54 -1.18
N PRO A 196 -22.85 28.02 -0.01
CA PRO A 196 -22.27 26.80 0.52
C PRO A 196 -22.52 25.69 -0.51
N LEU A 197 -21.45 25.02 -0.91
CA LEU A 197 -21.58 23.75 -1.62
C LEU A 197 -22.47 22.83 -0.78
N PRO A 198 -23.36 22.04 -1.41
CA PRO A 198 -24.21 21.12 -0.67
C PRO A 198 -23.34 20.29 0.26
N GLN A 199 -23.66 20.27 1.55
CA GLN A 199 -23.01 19.37 2.49
C GLN A 199 -23.24 17.95 1.99
N VAL A 200 -22.21 17.40 1.37
CA VAL A 200 -22.13 15.99 1.05
C VAL A 200 -22.06 15.30 2.42
N GLY A 201 -23.15 14.62 2.79
CA GLY A 201 -23.14 13.71 3.93
C GLY A 201 -21.95 12.74 3.79
N PRO A 202 -21.50 12.10 4.89
CA PRO A 202 -20.28 11.29 4.88
C PRO A 202 -20.27 10.35 3.68
N VAL A 203 -19.41 10.67 2.70
CA VAL A 203 -19.14 9.77 1.60
C VAL A 203 -18.47 8.58 2.26
N THR A 204 -19.12 7.43 2.21
CA THR A 204 -18.50 6.19 2.68
C THR A 204 -17.31 5.96 1.74
N PRO A 205 -16.05 6.07 2.20
CA PRO A 205 -14.93 5.69 1.36
C PRO A 205 -15.14 4.22 1.00
N VAL A 206 -15.18 3.91 -0.30
CA VAL A 206 -15.03 2.52 -0.74
C VAL A 206 -13.64 2.12 -0.26
N ALA A 207 -13.59 1.23 0.74
CA ALA A 207 -12.33 0.73 1.26
C ALA A 207 -11.60 0.01 0.12
N LEU A 208 -10.60 0.67 -0.46
CA LEU A 208 -9.64 0.04 -1.35
C LEU A 208 -8.78 -0.87 -0.47
N ILE A 209 -9.03 -2.17 -0.58
CA ILE A 209 -8.31 -3.22 0.10
C ILE A 209 -6.87 -3.22 -0.44
N PRO A 210 -5.84 -3.04 0.40
CA PRO A 210 -4.46 -3.30 -0.01
C PRO A 210 -4.31 -4.79 -0.34
N LEU A 211 -3.89 -5.12 -1.56
CA LEU A 211 -3.62 -6.50 -2.00
C LEU A 211 -2.24 -6.96 -1.50
N THR A 212 -2.06 -7.09 -0.20
CA THR A 212 -0.90 -7.79 0.37
C THR A 212 -1.28 -9.23 0.70
N GLY A 213 -0.87 -10.16 -0.17
CA GLY A 213 -1.00 -11.60 0.06
C GLY A 213 -1.44 -12.48 -1.12
N ALA A 214 -1.06 -12.16 -2.36
CA ALA A 214 -1.17 -13.14 -3.45
C ALA A 214 -0.09 -14.24 -3.26
N PRO A 215 -0.43 -15.54 -3.27
CA PRO A 215 0.56 -16.59 -3.26
C PRO A 215 1.41 -16.55 -4.54
N LEU A 216 2.69 -16.90 -4.41
CA LEU A 216 3.56 -17.24 -5.54
C LEU A 216 2.91 -18.35 -6.39
N VAL A 217 2.77 -18.11 -7.68
CA VAL A 217 2.66 -19.15 -8.70
C VAL A 217 3.84 -18.94 -9.64
N GLU A 218 4.84 -19.82 -9.60
CA GLU A 218 5.94 -19.84 -10.59
C GLU A 218 5.51 -20.64 -11.83
N ALA A 219 6.01 -20.44 -13.06
CA ALA A 219 7.12 -19.65 -13.60
C ALA A 219 6.66 -19.23 -15.02
N ASP A 220 6.40 -17.97 -15.41
CA ASP A 220 7.41 -17.02 -15.89
C ASP A 220 6.75 -15.68 -16.31
N ASN A 221 5.62 -15.26 -15.72
CA ASN A 221 4.98 -14.01 -16.15
C ASN A 221 4.08 -13.38 -15.07
N ARG A 222 4.32 -12.10 -14.75
CA ARG A 222 3.58 -11.33 -13.73
C ARG A 222 2.13 -11.02 -14.11
N LEU A 223 1.73 -11.31 -15.35
CA LEU A 223 0.37 -11.13 -15.83
C LEU A 223 -0.69 -11.89 -15.01
N SER A 224 -0.35 -13.01 -14.36
CA SER A 224 -1.28 -13.75 -13.50
C SER A 224 -1.66 -13.00 -12.22
N GLU A 225 -0.92 -11.96 -11.84
CA GLU A 225 -1.22 -11.12 -10.69
C GLU A 225 -2.24 -10.03 -11.03
N ILE A 226 -2.48 -9.75 -12.31
CA ILE A 226 -3.47 -8.77 -12.73
C ILE A 226 -4.86 -9.27 -12.33
N ARG A 227 -5.62 -8.37 -11.72
CA ARG A 227 -7.03 -8.55 -11.37
C ARG A 227 -7.86 -7.54 -12.15
N VAL A 228 -9.01 -7.96 -12.68
CA VAL A 228 -9.97 -7.10 -13.36
C VAL A 228 -11.29 -7.20 -12.61
N ASP A 229 -11.78 -6.07 -12.08
CA ASP A 229 -12.93 -6.02 -11.16
C ASP A 229 -12.84 -7.06 -10.02
N GLY A 230 -11.63 -7.25 -9.48
CA GLY A 230 -11.33 -8.20 -8.41
C GLY A 230 -11.13 -9.65 -8.86
N ALA A 231 -11.45 -10.01 -10.11
CA ALA A 231 -11.24 -11.34 -10.66
C ALA A 231 -9.85 -11.49 -11.29
N GLY A 232 -9.14 -12.58 -11.01
CA GLY A 232 -7.88 -12.88 -11.69
C GLY A 232 -8.05 -13.11 -13.18
N LEU A 233 -7.05 -12.68 -13.97
CA LEU A 233 -6.99 -13.08 -15.37
C LEU A 233 -6.93 -14.61 -15.47
N THR A 234 -7.85 -15.18 -16.25
CA THR A 234 -7.82 -16.62 -16.51
C THR A 234 -6.55 -17.00 -17.29
N SER A 235 -6.10 -18.24 -17.16
CA SER A 235 -4.94 -18.73 -17.92
C SER A 235 -5.13 -18.66 -19.44
N ASN A 236 -6.38 -18.62 -19.93
CA ASN A 236 -6.70 -18.39 -21.34
C ASN A 236 -6.38 -16.95 -21.75
N ILE A 237 -6.77 -15.97 -20.93
CA ILE A 237 -6.53 -14.55 -21.20
C ILE A 237 -5.03 -14.24 -21.10
N THR A 238 -4.33 -14.72 -20.07
CA THR A 238 -2.90 -14.43 -19.91
C THR A 238 -2.05 -14.93 -21.09
N ARG A 239 -2.38 -16.11 -21.65
CA ARG A 239 -1.72 -16.64 -22.87
C ARG A 239 -2.02 -15.84 -24.14
N ARG A 240 -3.04 -14.98 -24.12
CA ARG A 240 -3.46 -14.15 -25.25
C ARG A 240 -2.88 -12.75 -25.18
N VAL A 241 -2.27 -12.35 -24.06
CA VAL A 241 -1.56 -11.09 -23.95
C VAL A 241 -0.27 -11.17 -24.78
N THR A 242 -0.20 -10.39 -25.85
CA THR A 242 0.95 -10.32 -26.75
C THR A 242 1.93 -9.22 -26.37
N ARG A 243 1.45 -8.19 -25.65
CA ARG A 243 2.28 -7.12 -25.08
C ARG A 243 1.72 -6.66 -23.75
N ALA A 244 2.59 -6.40 -22.78
CA ALA A 244 2.20 -5.74 -21.53
C ALA A 244 3.32 -4.82 -21.05
N SER A 245 2.93 -3.65 -20.54
CA SER A 245 3.85 -2.69 -19.94
C SER A 245 3.21 -2.01 -18.75
N LEU A 246 3.98 -1.87 -17.67
CA LEU A 246 3.67 -1.00 -16.55
C LEU A 246 4.79 0.03 -16.44
N SER A 247 4.43 1.29 -16.25
CA SER A 247 5.39 2.37 -16.07
C SER A 247 4.94 3.29 -14.95
N TYR A 248 5.89 3.59 -14.06
CA TYR A 248 5.84 4.68 -13.10
C TYR A 248 6.71 5.81 -13.62
N SER A 249 6.27 7.06 -13.49
CA SER A 249 7.03 8.22 -13.95
C SER A 249 6.85 9.41 -13.00
N SER A 250 7.87 10.24 -12.89
CA SER A 250 7.78 11.55 -12.22
C SER A 250 7.24 12.65 -13.15
N GLN A 251 7.03 12.34 -14.43
CA GLN A 251 6.56 13.28 -15.46
C GLN A 251 5.24 12.85 -16.08
N GLU A 252 4.99 11.55 -16.14
CA GLU A 252 3.77 10.95 -16.65
C GLU A 252 2.98 10.26 -15.54
N VAL A 253 1.68 10.05 -15.78
CA VAL A 253 0.82 9.30 -14.85
C VAL A 253 1.13 7.80 -14.91
N THR A 254 1.03 7.11 -13.78
CA THR A 254 1.15 5.64 -13.74
C THR A 254 0.21 5.00 -14.75
N GLN A 255 0.76 4.15 -15.62
CA GLN A 255 0.01 3.52 -16.70
C GLN A 255 0.36 2.05 -16.85
N LEU A 256 -0.68 1.22 -16.91
CA LEU A 256 -0.63 -0.17 -17.38
C LEU A 256 -1.22 -0.23 -18.79
N ALA A 257 -0.54 -0.89 -19.72
CA ALA A 257 -1.06 -1.15 -21.04
C ALA A 257 -0.97 -2.64 -21.37
N LEU A 258 -2.03 -3.18 -21.98
CA LEU A 258 -2.10 -4.57 -22.45
C LEU A 258 -2.51 -4.58 -23.92
N THR A 259 -1.87 -5.44 -24.71
CA THR A 259 -2.31 -5.84 -26.04
C THR A 259 -2.72 -7.31 -25.97
N ILE A 260 -3.96 -7.62 -26.35
CA ILE A 260 -4.56 -8.95 -26.19
C ILE A 260 -5.08 -9.42 -27.54
N GLN A 261 -4.64 -10.60 -27.99
CA GLN A 261 -5.18 -11.28 -29.16
C GLN A 261 -6.40 -12.12 -28.75
N ASP A 262 -7.58 -11.65 -29.11
CA ASP A 262 -8.82 -12.38 -28.86
C ASP A 262 -8.94 -13.62 -29.75
N THR A 263 -9.91 -14.47 -29.44
CA THR A 263 -10.34 -15.57 -30.28
C THR A 263 -11.06 -15.08 -31.55
N PRO A 264 -11.15 -15.91 -32.61
CA PRO A 264 -11.90 -15.57 -33.82
C PRO A 264 -13.38 -15.23 -33.59
N ASP A 265 -13.99 -15.77 -32.52
CA ASP A 265 -15.37 -15.49 -32.10
C ASP A 265 -15.49 -14.27 -31.16
N ALA A 266 -14.40 -13.52 -30.95
CA ALA A 266 -14.37 -12.29 -30.16
C ALA A 266 -14.86 -12.49 -28.71
N ALA A 267 -14.49 -13.60 -28.07
CA ALA A 267 -15.03 -13.99 -26.77
C ALA A 267 -14.64 -13.01 -25.64
N ILE A 268 -13.43 -12.45 -25.66
CA ILE A 268 -13.00 -11.46 -24.66
C ILE A 268 -13.72 -10.13 -24.90
N VAL A 269 -13.82 -9.66 -26.14
CA VAL A 269 -14.59 -8.45 -26.48
C VAL A 269 -16.04 -8.60 -26.04
N ALA A 270 -16.69 -9.72 -26.38
CA ALA A 270 -18.09 -9.97 -26.05
C ALA A 270 -18.35 -10.07 -24.54
N SER A 271 -17.34 -10.39 -23.74
CA SER A 271 -17.46 -10.49 -22.28
C SER A 271 -17.57 -9.13 -21.58
N GLY A 272 -17.16 -8.04 -22.22
CA GLY A 272 -17.09 -6.71 -21.60
C GLY A 272 -16.04 -6.58 -20.49
N LEU A 273 -15.18 -7.60 -20.30
CA LEU A 273 -14.24 -7.67 -19.18
C LEU A 273 -13.32 -6.44 -19.08
N PHE A 274 -12.96 -5.85 -20.22
CA PHE A 274 -12.05 -4.70 -20.30
C PHE A 274 -12.73 -3.42 -20.74
N ASP A 275 -14.05 -3.31 -20.56
CA ASP A 275 -14.80 -2.11 -20.92
C ASP A 275 -14.24 -0.89 -20.20
N GLN A 276 -14.43 0.29 -20.81
CA GLN A 276 -13.99 1.54 -20.21
C GLN A 276 -14.63 1.74 -18.83
N GLY A 277 -13.81 2.02 -17.83
CA GLY A 277 -14.23 2.09 -16.43
C GLY A 277 -14.01 0.82 -15.62
N ALA A 278 -13.65 -0.31 -16.25
CA ALA A 278 -13.29 -1.53 -15.54
C ALA A 278 -12.07 -1.29 -14.64
N ASN A 279 -12.09 -1.83 -13.41
CA ASN A 279 -10.98 -1.72 -12.48
C ASN A 279 -9.89 -2.72 -12.84
N ILE A 280 -8.63 -2.28 -12.85
CA ILE A 280 -7.48 -3.17 -13.00
C ILE A 280 -6.55 -2.98 -11.80
N ASP A 281 -6.31 -4.05 -11.07
CA ASP A 281 -5.37 -4.07 -9.95
C ASP A 281 -4.13 -4.93 -10.28
N PHE A 282 -2.95 -4.47 -9.85
CA PHE A 282 -1.68 -5.19 -10.00
C PHE A 282 -0.74 -4.84 -8.84
N GLY A 283 -0.49 -5.80 -7.94
CA GLY A 283 0.18 -5.52 -6.66
C GLY A 283 -0.60 -4.43 -5.90
N ASP A 284 0.10 -3.37 -5.49
CA ASP A 284 -0.49 -2.20 -4.83
C ASP A 284 -1.03 -1.14 -5.82
N GLN A 285 -0.98 -1.41 -7.12
CA GLN A 285 -1.50 -0.51 -8.15
C GLN A 285 -2.99 -0.73 -8.33
N HIS A 286 -3.72 0.37 -8.28
CA HIS A 286 -5.17 0.43 -8.38
C HIS A 286 -5.54 1.34 -9.55
N MET A 287 -5.95 0.75 -10.65
CA MET A 287 -6.11 1.44 -11.92
C MET A 287 -7.51 1.24 -12.49
N GLU A 288 -7.86 2.06 -13.48
CA GLU A 288 -9.11 2.00 -14.22
C GLU A 288 -8.80 2.01 -15.71
N VAL A 289 -9.50 1.20 -16.51
CA VAL A 289 -9.39 1.24 -17.98
C VAL A 289 -9.90 2.57 -18.50
N ARG A 290 -9.00 3.35 -19.11
CA ARG A 290 -9.31 4.67 -19.67
C ARG A 290 -9.33 4.70 -21.19
N LYS A 291 -8.76 3.68 -21.82
CA LYS A 291 -8.75 3.52 -23.27
C LYS A 291 -8.87 2.04 -23.59
N LEU A 292 -9.73 1.72 -24.55
CA LEU A 292 -9.85 0.41 -25.17
C LEU A 292 -10.05 0.62 -26.68
N ASP A 293 -9.05 0.25 -27.48
CA ASP A 293 -9.16 0.18 -28.93
C ASP A 293 -9.31 -1.28 -29.35
N ILE A 294 -10.22 -1.55 -30.28
CA ILE A 294 -10.43 -2.88 -30.84
C ILE A 294 -10.18 -2.80 -32.34
N THR A 295 -9.23 -3.59 -32.82
CA THR A 295 -8.85 -3.64 -34.23
C THR A 295 -8.97 -5.05 -34.79
N GLY A 296 -9.11 -5.19 -36.11
CA GLY A 296 -9.12 -6.50 -36.76
C GLY A 296 -7.71 -7.12 -36.81
N GLY A 297 -7.57 -8.37 -36.39
CA GLY A 297 -6.33 -9.15 -36.49
C GLY A 297 -6.50 -10.44 -37.31
N ALA A 298 -5.38 -11.02 -37.73
CA ALA A 298 -5.36 -12.22 -38.58
C ALA A 298 -6.00 -13.47 -37.91
N HIS A 299 -6.11 -13.47 -36.59
CA HIS A 299 -6.59 -14.60 -35.79
C HIS A 299 -7.75 -14.23 -34.85
N GLY A 300 -8.45 -13.13 -35.15
CA GLY A 300 -9.49 -12.54 -34.32
C GLY A 300 -9.16 -11.08 -33.96
N PRO A 301 -10.06 -10.37 -33.25
CA PRO A 301 -9.82 -9.00 -32.81
C PRO A 301 -8.57 -8.86 -31.93
N VAL A 302 -7.93 -7.69 -31.99
CA VAL A 302 -6.86 -7.29 -31.09
C VAL A 302 -7.37 -6.14 -30.22
N LEU A 303 -7.32 -6.33 -28.90
CA LEU A 303 -7.65 -5.32 -27.91
C LEU A 303 -6.36 -4.62 -27.49
N GLU A 304 -6.33 -3.29 -27.59
CA GLU A 304 -5.30 -2.45 -27.00
C GLU A 304 -5.92 -1.59 -25.91
N LEU A 305 -5.57 -1.85 -24.65
CA LEU A 305 -6.10 -1.11 -23.52
C LEU A 305 -5.00 -0.37 -22.77
N ALA A 306 -5.38 0.75 -22.18
CA ALA A 306 -4.56 1.51 -21.24
C ALA A 306 -5.38 1.81 -19.98
N ALA A 307 -4.86 1.38 -18.83
CA ALA A 307 -5.38 1.68 -17.52
C ALA A 307 -4.47 2.66 -16.79
N ARG A 308 -5.08 3.54 -15.97
CA ARG A 308 -4.39 4.61 -15.24
C ARG A 308 -4.79 4.58 -13.77
N SER A 309 -3.93 5.11 -12.90
CA SER A 309 -4.23 5.21 -11.46
C SER A 309 -5.62 5.78 -11.19
N ARG A 310 -6.39 5.12 -10.32
CA ARG A 310 -7.75 5.55 -9.94
C ARG A 310 -7.73 6.90 -9.25
N VAL A 311 -6.73 7.16 -8.42
CA VAL A 311 -6.52 8.46 -7.76
C VAL A 311 -6.38 9.56 -8.81
N ILE A 312 -5.58 9.33 -9.85
CA ILE A 312 -5.43 10.30 -10.95
C ILE A 312 -6.72 10.46 -11.75
N CYS A 313 -7.43 9.35 -12.02
CA CYS A 313 -8.71 9.41 -12.71
C CYS A 313 -9.74 10.23 -11.94
N ASP A 314 -9.74 10.10 -10.61
CA ASP A 314 -10.61 10.85 -9.72
C ASP A 314 -10.23 12.33 -9.61
N LEU A 315 -8.94 12.66 -9.43
CA LEU A 315 -8.43 14.03 -9.39
C LEU A 315 -8.66 14.78 -10.71
N LYS A 316 -8.72 14.05 -11.84
CA LYS A 316 -9.10 14.55 -13.17
C LYS A 316 -10.61 14.43 -13.46
N GLY A 317 -11.35 13.80 -12.56
CA GLY A 317 -12.75 13.47 -12.74
C GLY A 317 -13.68 14.64 -12.42
N PRO A 318 -14.99 14.51 -12.71
CA PRO A 318 -15.97 15.57 -12.48
C PRO A 318 -16.05 16.06 -11.04
N ARG A 319 -15.79 15.17 -10.06
CA ARG A 319 -15.79 15.52 -8.62
C ARG A 319 -14.70 16.52 -8.25
N HIS A 320 -13.55 16.43 -8.92
CA HIS A 320 -12.36 17.24 -8.62
C HIS A 320 -12.03 18.21 -9.76
N SER A 321 -13.01 18.55 -10.60
CA SER A 321 -12.87 19.49 -11.71
C SER A 321 -13.91 20.61 -11.61
N GLY A 322 -13.72 21.67 -12.37
CA GLY A 322 -14.63 22.83 -12.37
C GLY A 322 -14.13 23.98 -11.51
N GLU A 323 -14.87 25.09 -11.53
CA GLU A 323 -14.40 26.35 -10.94
C GLU A 323 -14.32 26.29 -9.42
N GLY A 324 -13.25 26.85 -8.85
CA GLY A 324 -13.06 26.96 -7.40
C GLY A 324 -12.03 28.02 -7.03
N THR A 325 -12.14 28.59 -5.84
CA THR A 325 -11.18 29.56 -5.30
C THR A 325 -10.98 29.28 -3.83
N TRP A 326 -9.71 29.24 -3.40
CA TRP A 326 -9.32 28.96 -2.02
C TRP A 326 -8.58 30.14 -1.38
N GLY A 327 -8.38 31.23 -2.12
CA GLY A 327 -7.59 32.37 -1.66
C GLY A 327 -6.12 31.99 -1.47
N GLU A 328 -5.43 32.75 -0.63
CA GLU A 328 -4.03 32.48 -0.30
C GLU A 328 -3.93 31.27 0.64
N MET A 329 -3.23 30.23 0.19
CA MET A 329 -3.05 28.99 0.92
C MET A 329 -1.61 28.51 0.86
N ASP A 330 -1.14 27.90 1.95
CA ASP A 330 0.09 27.10 1.94
C ASP A 330 -0.06 25.96 0.92
N ILE A 331 0.86 25.92 -0.05
CA ILE A 331 0.80 24.99 -1.18
C ILE A 331 0.90 23.54 -0.67
N SER A 332 1.78 23.30 0.28
CA SER A 332 2.04 21.96 0.82
C SER A 332 0.79 21.41 1.51
N GLN A 333 0.13 22.22 2.31
CA GLN A 333 -1.13 21.89 2.97
C GLN A 333 -2.26 21.68 1.96
N TRP A 334 -2.41 22.58 0.99
CA TRP A 334 -3.45 22.45 -0.03
C TRP A 334 -3.32 21.14 -0.82
N VAL A 335 -2.11 20.81 -1.30
CA VAL A 335 -1.86 19.55 -2.03
C VAL A 335 -2.15 18.34 -1.15
N THR A 336 -1.74 18.38 0.12
CA THR A 336 -1.99 17.29 1.09
C THR A 336 -3.49 17.04 1.28
N ASP A 337 -4.27 18.11 1.43
CA ASP A 337 -5.72 18.00 1.64
C ASP A 337 -6.41 17.46 0.40
N ARG A 338 -6.07 17.96 -0.79
CA ARG A 338 -6.62 17.46 -2.06
C ARG A 338 -6.27 15.99 -2.31
N ALA A 339 -5.05 15.56 -1.97
CA ALA A 339 -4.66 14.16 -2.07
C ALA A 339 -5.52 13.27 -1.15
N ARG A 340 -5.72 13.68 0.11
CA ARG A 340 -6.55 12.94 1.08
C ARG A 340 -8.01 12.87 0.66
N GLU A 341 -8.57 13.96 0.12
CA GLU A 341 -9.94 13.98 -0.42
C GLU A 341 -10.15 13.00 -1.58
N ALA A 342 -9.12 12.78 -2.39
CA ALA A 342 -9.09 11.78 -3.44
C ALA A 342 -8.79 10.35 -2.93
N GLY A 343 -8.64 10.17 -1.61
CA GLY A 343 -8.32 8.88 -0.99
C GLY A 343 -6.85 8.47 -1.11
N ALA A 344 -5.96 9.40 -1.46
CA ALA A 344 -4.54 9.16 -1.66
C ALA A 344 -3.71 9.51 -0.43
N ALA A 345 -2.58 8.80 -0.27
CA ALA A 345 -1.52 9.26 0.62
C ALA A 345 -0.82 10.49 0.03
N ALA A 346 -0.16 11.28 0.88
CA ALA A 346 0.50 12.51 0.48
C ALA A 346 1.95 12.52 0.98
N LEU A 347 2.89 12.60 0.03
CA LEU A 347 4.29 12.89 0.31
C LEU A 347 4.61 14.27 -0.25
N VAL A 348 4.44 15.28 0.59
CA VAL A 348 4.52 16.68 0.18
C VAL A 348 5.64 17.38 0.96
N GLN A 349 6.53 18.05 0.24
CA GLN A 349 7.58 18.85 0.84
C GLN A 349 6.95 20.01 1.64
N PRO A 350 7.28 20.20 2.93
CA PRO A 350 6.81 21.34 3.69
C PRO A 350 7.53 22.63 3.27
N GLY A 351 6.89 23.78 3.51
CA GLY A 351 7.54 25.09 3.35
C GLY A 351 7.75 25.49 1.89
N LEU A 352 6.84 25.12 0.99
CA LEU A 352 6.88 25.55 -0.42
C LEU A 352 6.29 26.95 -0.64
N GLY A 353 5.81 27.59 0.43
CA GLY A 353 5.23 28.93 0.41
C GLY A 353 3.72 28.90 0.20
N ALA A 354 3.13 30.10 0.16
CA ALA A 354 1.71 30.29 -0.06
C ALA A 354 1.44 30.89 -1.44
N GLN A 355 0.30 30.53 -2.03
CA GLN A 355 -0.16 31.03 -3.32
C GLN A 355 -1.67 31.28 -3.27
N ALA A 356 -2.15 32.27 -4.02
CA ALA A 356 -3.56 32.39 -4.31
C ALA A 356 -3.98 31.26 -5.27
N ILE A 357 -4.70 30.27 -4.75
CA ILE A 357 -5.10 29.09 -5.51
C ILE A 357 -6.52 29.30 -6.05
N THR A 358 -6.63 29.25 -7.37
CA THR A 358 -7.89 29.13 -8.08
C THR A 358 -7.83 27.96 -9.04
N ARG A 359 -8.99 27.41 -9.38
CA ARG A 359 -9.16 26.36 -10.38
C ARG A 359 -10.16 26.86 -11.39
N GLN A 360 -9.78 26.89 -12.66
CA GLN A 360 -10.68 27.27 -13.76
C GLN A 360 -11.77 26.22 -14.04
N ALA A 361 -12.85 26.66 -14.70
CA ALA A 361 -13.99 25.80 -15.04
C ALA A 361 -13.65 24.53 -15.85
N LYS A 362 -12.56 24.55 -16.63
CA LYS A 362 -12.09 23.38 -17.42
C LYS A 362 -10.88 22.69 -16.82
N GLN A 363 -10.40 23.15 -15.68
CA GLN A 363 -9.21 22.66 -15.02
C GLN A 363 -9.59 21.64 -13.95
N SER A 364 -8.80 20.59 -13.86
CA SER A 364 -8.92 19.61 -12.78
C SER A 364 -8.01 19.95 -11.61
N THR A 365 -8.25 19.31 -10.46
CA THR A 365 -7.36 19.47 -9.29
C THR A 365 -5.94 19.03 -9.60
N TRP A 366 -5.80 17.99 -10.42
CA TRP A 366 -4.49 17.53 -10.88
C TRP A 366 -3.75 18.59 -11.69
N ASP A 367 -4.46 19.29 -12.58
CA ASP A 367 -3.83 20.34 -13.40
C ASP A 367 -3.35 21.50 -12.52
N VAL A 368 -4.14 21.92 -11.52
CA VAL A 368 -3.72 22.93 -10.54
C VAL A 368 -2.49 22.48 -9.76
N MET A 369 -2.42 21.20 -9.34
CA MET A 369 -1.22 20.66 -8.70
C MET A 369 -0.01 20.75 -9.64
N ALA A 370 -0.16 20.33 -10.90
CA ALA A 370 0.92 20.39 -11.88
C ALA A 370 1.42 21.84 -12.11
N ASP A 371 0.51 22.82 -12.15
CA ASP A 371 0.85 24.23 -12.29
C ASP A 371 1.58 24.77 -11.05
N LEU A 372 1.08 24.45 -9.85
CA LEU A 372 1.74 24.81 -8.59
C LEU A 372 3.15 24.21 -8.51
N ALA A 373 3.35 22.99 -8.98
CA ALA A 373 4.67 22.35 -9.00
C ALA A 373 5.64 23.15 -9.87
N GLN A 374 5.21 23.63 -11.04
CA GLN A 374 6.02 24.47 -11.92
C GLN A 374 6.34 25.83 -11.27
N ILE A 375 5.41 26.40 -10.51
CA ILE A 375 5.61 27.68 -9.82
C ILE A 375 6.69 27.58 -8.74
N VAL A 376 6.72 26.48 -7.98
CA VAL A 376 7.65 26.33 -6.84
C VAL A 376 8.94 25.56 -7.18
N GLY A 377 9.08 25.14 -8.44
CA GLY A 377 10.20 24.33 -8.91
C GLY A 377 10.19 22.91 -8.34
N ALA A 378 9.01 22.31 -8.19
CA ALA A 378 8.80 20.96 -7.67
C ALA A 378 8.37 19.98 -8.78
N TRP A 379 8.45 18.69 -8.47
CA TRP A 379 7.76 17.64 -9.22
C TRP A 379 6.39 17.37 -8.59
N CYS A 380 5.42 17.00 -9.44
CA CYS A 380 4.12 16.48 -9.03
C CYS A 380 3.84 15.21 -9.82
N TYR A 381 3.78 14.08 -9.12
CA TYR A 381 3.51 12.78 -9.72
C TYR A 381 2.76 11.88 -8.74
N GLU A 382 2.21 10.79 -9.25
CA GLU A 382 1.55 9.76 -8.45
C GLU A 382 2.29 8.43 -8.58
N THR A 383 2.38 7.72 -7.48
CA THR A 383 2.85 6.34 -7.45
C THR A 383 2.20 5.63 -6.27
N GLU A 384 1.71 4.41 -6.45
CA GLU A 384 1.15 3.61 -5.34
C GLU A 384 0.05 4.36 -4.55
N GLN A 385 -0.85 5.06 -5.25
CA GLN A 385 -1.88 5.88 -4.61
C GLN A 385 -1.31 6.96 -3.67
N THR A 386 -0.06 7.36 -3.88
CA THR A 386 0.60 8.45 -3.14
C THR A 386 0.88 9.60 -4.09
N ILE A 387 0.33 10.77 -3.78
CA ILE A 387 0.69 12.02 -4.45
C ILE A 387 2.02 12.48 -3.90
N CYS A 388 3.03 12.51 -4.76
CA CYS A 388 4.36 13.01 -4.44
C CYS A 388 4.50 14.44 -4.99
N PHE A 389 4.77 15.39 -4.10
CA PHE A 389 4.90 16.81 -4.43
C PHE A 389 6.09 17.43 -3.73
N GLY A 390 7.16 17.72 -4.47
CA GLY A 390 8.36 18.27 -3.86
C GLY A 390 9.51 18.40 -4.82
N ARG A 391 10.55 19.10 -4.38
CA ARG A 391 11.78 19.31 -5.14
C ARG A 391 12.55 18.00 -5.30
N PRO A 392 13.15 17.71 -6.46
CA PRO A 392 14.03 16.56 -6.67
C PRO A 392 15.13 16.43 -5.61
N SER A 393 15.77 17.54 -5.25
CA SER A 393 16.80 17.60 -4.21
C SER A 393 16.25 17.19 -2.84
N TRP A 394 15.02 17.59 -2.52
CA TRP A 394 14.35 17.19 -1.28
C TRP A 394 13.97 15.70 -1.30
N LEU A 395 13.38 15.23 -2.39
CA LEU A 395 13.03 13.81 -2.57
C LEU A 395 14.25 12.91 -2.42
N ALA A 396 15.39 13.33 -2.98
CA ALA A 396 16.64 12.60 -2.91
C ALA A 396 17.25 12.52 -1.49
N ASN A 397 16.87 13.43 -0.59
CA ASN A 397 17.39 13.50 0.78
C ASN A 397 16.38 13.04 1.84
N LEU A 398 15.26 12.45 1.43
CA LEU A 398 14.26 11.94 2.37
C LEU A 398 14.82 10.78 3.21
N PRO A 399 14.75 10.87 4.56
CA PRO A 399 15.23 9.80 5.42
C PRO A 399 14.38 8.53 5.27
N GLY A 400 15.02 7.37 5.39
CA GLY A 400 14.34 6.07 5.37
C GLY A 400 13.84 5.62 4.00
N ARG A 401 14.10 6.38 2.93
CA ARG A 401 13.84 5.90 1.57
C ARG A 401 14.85 4.83 1.16
N LEU A 402 14.36 3.88 0.37
CA LEU A 402 15.21 2.87 -0.26
C LEU A 402 16.18 3.57 -1.23
N GLY A 403 17.47 3.49 -0.91
CA GLY A 403 18.56 3.91 -1.77
C GLY A 403 19.16 2.72 -2.51
N TRP A 404 19.69 2.99 -3.69
CA TRP A 404 20.27 1.99 -4.58
C TRP A 404 21.75 2.29 -4.76
N ASP A 405 22.58 1.75 -3.87
CA ASP A 405 24.03 1.91 -3.93
C ASP A 405 24.62 0.89 -4.91
N LEU A 406 25.00 1.40 -6.08
CA LEU A 406 25.47 0.62 -7.21
C LEU A 406 26.89 1.03 -7.59
N TRP A 407 27.65 0.08 -8.10
CA TRP A 407 29.00 0.28 -8.56
C TRP A 407 29.27 -0.54 -9.82
N TRP A 408 30.05 0.02 -10.74
CA TRP A 408 30.46 -0.65 -11.97
C TRP A 408 31.92 -0.32 -12.30
N GLU A 409 32.75 -1.35 -12.46
CA GLU A 409 34.16 -1.20 -12.83
C GLU A 409 34.51 -1.84 -14.18
N ALA A 410 33.93 -3.01 -14.47
CA ALA A 410 34.12 -3.79 -15.68
C ALA A 410 32.97 -4.81 -15.86
N TRP A 411 32.90 -5.48 -17.01
CA TRP A 411 31.87 -6.49 -17.32
C TRP A 411 31.88 -7.74 -16.42
N ASP A 412 32.97 -7.99 -15.71
CA ASP A 412 33.12 -9.08 -14.73
C ASP A 412 33.09 -8.56 -13.28
N ARG A 413 32.89 -7.25 -13.08
CA ARG A 413 33.07 -6.58 -11.80
C ARG A 413 32.13 -5.39 -11.66
N TYR A 414 30.93 -5.67 -11.14
CA TYR A 414 29.90 -4.69 -10.86
C TYR A 414 28.97 -5.21 -9.75
N SER A 415 28.09 -4.35 -9.23
CA SER A 415 27.14 -4.72 -8.17
C SER A 415 26.22 -5.89 -8.55
N PRO A 416 25.98 -6.87 -7.65
CA PRO A 416 25.04 -7.97 -7.93
C PRO A 416 23.62 -7.53 -8.30
N GLY A 417 23.20 -6.32 -7.89
CA GLY A 417 21.91 -5.74 -8.24
C GLY A 417 21.82 -5.14 -9.64
N LEU A 418 22.88 -5.15 -10.45
CA LEU A 418 22.91 -4.59 -11.81
C LEU A 418 22.83 -5.68 -12.88
N ALA A 419 22.05 -5.43 -13.93
CA ALA A 419 22.04 -6.21 -15.17
C ALA A 419 23.07 -5.64 -16.17
N GLY A 420 24.35 -5.76 -15.82
CA GLY A 420 25.46 -5.30 -16.66
C GLY A 420 25.74 -3.79 -16.56
N MET A 421 26.32 -3.22 -17.62
CA MET A 421 26.76 -1.83 -17.67
C MET A 421 25.57 -0.85 -17.72
N PRO A 422 25.52 0.17 -16.84
CA PRO A 422 24.57 1.27 -16.96
C PRO A 422 24.76 2.05 -18.27
N GLU A 423 23.65 2.47 -18.87
CA GLU A 423 23.67 3.35 -20.05
C GLU A 423 23.68 4.81 -19.57
N TYR A 424 24.57 5.62 -20.13
CA TYR A 424 24.71 7.03 -19.76
C TYR A 424 24.69 7.91 -21.00
N THR A 425 23.90 8.97 -20.97
CA THR A 425 23.86 9.99 -22.00
C THR A 425 23.96 11.37 -21.38
N TRP A 426 24.65 12.28 -22.08
CA TRP A 426 24.75 13.67 -21.71
C TRP A 426 24.59 14.52 -22.97
N SER A 427 23.73 15.53 -22.89
CA SER A 427 23.51 16.53 -23.94
C SER A 427 24.24 17.82 -23.55
N PRO A 428 25.23 18.28 -24.33
CA PRO A 428 25.91 19.54 -24.04
C PRO A 428 25.01 20.77 -24.22
N ASP A 429 23.97 20.68 -25.07
CA ASP A 429 23.10 21.81 -25.41
C ASP A 429 22.07 22.11 -24.31
N SER A 430 21.61 21.07 -23.59
CA SER A 430 20.64 21.20 -22.49
C SER A 430 21.26 20.98 -21.11
N ASP A 431 22.55 20.61 -21.07
CA ASP A 431 23.25 20.05 -19.91
C ASP A 431 22.47 18.90 -19.21
N GLU A 432 21.58 18.23 -19.95
CA GLU A 432 20.80 17.13 -19.42
C GLU A 432 21.65 15.86 -19.37
N GLU A 433 21.66 15.22 -18.21
CA GLU A 433 22.29 13.92 -17.99
C GLU A 433 21.22 12.88 -17.66
N ILE A 434 21.27 11.74 -18.36
CA ILE A 434 20.36 10.62 -18.18
C ILE A 434 21.18 9.35 -17.91
N LEU A 435 20.84 8.68 -16.81
CA LEU A 435 21.38 7.38 -16.45
C LEU A 435 20.26 6.34 -16.56
N THR A 436 20.45 5.29 -17.37
CA THR A 436 19.55 4.14 -17.40
C THR A 436 20.22 2.94 -16.75
N VAL A 437 19.52 2.37 -15.77
CA VAL A 437 19.98 1.24 -14.96
C VAL A 437 18.99 0.08 -15.11
N ARG A 438 19.51 -1.14 -15.15
CA ARG A 438 18.72 -2.37 -15.18
C ARG A 438 18.93 -3.09 -13.85
N LEU A 439 17.91 -3.11 -12.99
CA LEU A 439 18.00 -3.65 -11.64
C LEU A 439 17.60 -5.14 -11.62
N LEU A 440 18.46 -5.99 -11.06
CA LEU A 440 18.25 -7.44 -10.89
C LEU A 440 18.15 -7.89 -9.42
N SER A 441 18.14 -6.96 -8.45
CA SER A 441 18.04 -7.34 -7.04
C SER A 441 16.65 -7.91 -6.71
N GLY A 442 16.55 -8.70 -5.63
CA GLY A 442 15.27 -9.19 -5.11
C GLY A 442 14.30 -8.08 -4.69
N ASP A 443 14.82 -6.87 -4.48
CA ASP A 443 14.03 -5.68 -4.15
C ASP A 443 13.75 -4.80 -5.37
N ALA A 444 14.17 -5.17 -6.60
CA ALA A 444 14.03 -4.34 -7.81
C ALA A 444 12.59 -3.86 -8.04
N ASP A 445 11.60 -4.66 -7.62
CA ASP A 445 10.19 -4.34 -7.71
C ASP A 445 9.70 -3.24 -6.77
N LYS A 446 10.55 -2.83 -5.82
CA LYS A 446 10.32 -1.68 -4.93
C LYS A 446 10.88 -0.38 -5.50
N ALA A 447 11.54 -0.42 -6.67
CA ALA A 447 12.04 0.78 -7.32
C ALA A 447 10.87 1.71 -7.68
N ARG A 448 10.95 2.99 -7.28
CA ARG A 448 9.89 3.99 -7.55
C ARG A 448 10.49 5.35 -7.90
N PRO A 449 9.78 6.18 -8.70
CA PRO A 449 10.21 7.55 -8.94
C PRO A 449 10.45 8.33 -7.65
N GLY A 450 11.48 9.17 -7.65
CA GLY A 450 11.95 9.92 -6.48
C GLY A 450 12.81 9.12 -5.49
N GLN A 451 13.10 7.84 -5.73
CA GLN A 451 14.18 7.13 -5.01
C GLN A 451 15.55 7.49 -5.61
N VAL A 452 16.63 7.17 -4.89
CA VAL A 452 17.99 7.54 -5.29
C VAL A 452 18.80 6.33 -5.71
N VAL A 453 19.51 6.47 -6.83
CA VAL A 453 20.63 5.60 -7.22
C VAL A 453 21.93 6.34 -6.96
N THR A 454 22.82 5.76 -6.15
CA THR A 454 24.19 6.22 -5.99
C THR A 454 25.07 5.33 -6.87
N LEU A 455 25.63 5.88 -7.95
CA LEU A 455 26.51 5.12 -8.84
C LEU A 455 27.97 5.47 -8.59
N THR A 456 28.83 4.46 -8.43
CA THR A 456 30.27 4.62 -8.25
C THR A 456 31.07 3.71 -9.20
N GLY A 457 32.38 3.93 -9.29
CA GLY A 457 33.30 3.09 -10.08
C GLY A 457 33.92 3.82 -11.28
N ARG A 458 34.14 3.11 -12.38
CA ARG A 458 34.94 3.56 -13.53
C ARG A 458 34.11 4.17 -14.66
N LEU A 459 33.04 4.90 -14.32
CA LEU A 459 32.11 5.51 -15.29
C LEU A 459 32.22 7.04 -15.39
N GLY A 460 33.28 7.63 -14.80
CA GLY A 460 33.59 9.05 -14.95
C GLY A 460 32.44 9.95 -14.48
N ARG A 461 31.92 10.81 -15.38
CA ARG A 461 30.83 11.74 -15.08
C ARG A 461 29.55 11.03 -14.63
N ALA A 462 29.31 9.78 -15.05
CA ALA A 462 28.12 9.04 -14.63
C ALA A 462 28.09 8.70 -13.12
N ASN A 463 29.22 8.84 -12.41
CA ASN A 463 29.26 8.63 -10.96
C ASN A 463 28.45 9.72 -10.20
N GLY A 464 28.03 9.38 -8.99
CA GLY A 464 27.32 10.27 -8.06
C GLY A 464 25.87 9.86 -7.82
N ALA A 465 25.10 10.78 -7.25
CA ALA A 465 23.69 10.57 -6.93
C ALA A 465 22.79 10.89 -8.14
N TRP A 466 21.74 10.08 -8.27
CA TRP A 466 20.74 10.13 -9.34
C TRP A 466 19.37 9.92 -8.73
N VAL A 467 18.38 10.69 -9.16
CA VAL A 467 16.98 10.49 -8.77
C VAL A 467 16.24 9.74 -9.86
N MET A 468 15.52 8.68 -9.48
CA MET A 468 14.71 7.89 -10.41
C MET A 468 13.56 8.75 -10.95
N ARG A 469 13.45 8.84 -12.28
CA ARG A 469 12.37 9.52 -12.98
C ARG A 469 11.35 8.53 -13.49
N ASP A 470 11.81 7.48 -14.19
CA ASP A 470 10.94 6.45 -14.75
C ASP A 470 11.34 5.07 -14.25
N VAL A 471 10.34 4.24 -13.94
CA VAL A 471 10.54 2.85 -13.54
C VAL A 471 9.61 1.96 -14.35
N ARG A 472 10.19 0.94 -14.99
CA ARG A 472 9.49 0.01 -15.87
C ARG A 472 9.77 -1.43 -15.44
N PRO A 473 8.91 -2.00 -14.56
CA PRO A 473 9.01 -3.41 -14.22
C PRO A 473 8.62 -4.28 -15.43
N PRO A 474 9.30 -5.42 -15.64
CA PRO A 474 8.93 -6.33 -16.71
C PRO A 474 7.68 -7.11 -16.30
N LEU A 475 6.63 -7.03 -17.12
CA LEU A 475 5.40 -7.78 -16.85
C LEU A 475 5.45 -9.16 -17.50
N THR A 476 5.79 -9.23 -18.79
CA THR A 476 5.58 -10.43 -19.61
C THR A 476 6.61 -11.54 -19.44
N ARG A 477 7.72 -11.27 -18.75
CA ARG A 477 8.82 -12.21 -18.53
C ARG A 477 9.61 -11.81 -17.30
N ILE A 478 10.28 -12.77 -16.68
CA ILE A 478 11.30 -12.47 -15.68
C ILE A 478 12.42 -11.67 -16.36
N GLY A 479 12.80 -10.54 -15.75
CA GLY A 479 13.81 -9.66 -16.29
C GLY A 479 14.15 -8.53 -15.33
N PRO A 480 15.09 -7.66 -15.69
CA PRO A 480 15.43 -6.53 -14.85
C PRO A 480 14.35 -5.45 -14.88
N VAL A 481 14.17 -4.77 -13.76
CA VAL A 481 13.42 -3.51 -13.70
C VAL A 481 14.27 -2.44 -14.35
N VAL A 482 13.75 -1.78 -15.38
CA VAL A 482 14.47 -0.69 -16.06
C VAL A 482 14.14 0.61 -15.37
N VAL A 483 15.17 1.31 -14.93
CA VAL A 483 15.06 2.61 -14.26
C VAL A 483 15.78 3.66 -15.08
N VAL A 484 15.11 4.77 -15.35
CA VAL A 484 15.71 5.96 -15.95
C VAL A 484 15.82 7.02 -14.86
N CYS A 485 17.02 7.58 -14.69
CA CYS A 485 17.33 8.57 -13.69
C CYS A 485 17.83 9.86 -14.32
N GLY A 486 17.63 10.97 -13.61
CA GLY A 486 18.30 12.24 -13.87
C GLY A 486 19.07 12.69 -12.64
N ARG A 487 19.85 13.79 -12.78
CA ARG A 487 20.45 14.44 -11.62
C ARG A 487 19.36 14.99 -10.69
N PRO A 488 19.58 15.02 -9.36
CA PRO A 488 18.65 15.62 -8.39
C PRO A 488 18.73 17.16 -8.42
N VAL A 489 18.47 17.73 -9.60
CA VAL A 489 18.45 19.16 -9.86
C VAL A 489 17.00 19.62 -9.83
N ASP A 490 16.76 20.69 -9.08
CA ASP A 490 15.43 21.27 -8.95
C ASP A 490 15.08 22.08 -10.20
N PRO A 491 13.87 21.91 -10.78
CA PRO A 491 13.39 22.77 -11.84
C PRO A 491 13.42 24.23 -11.42
N GLU A 492 13.74 25.13 -12.35
CA GLU A 492 13.64 26.56 -12.09
C GLU A 492 12.17 26.96 -11.81
N PRO A 493 11.89 27.60 -10.67
CA PRO A 493 10.55 28.11 -10.36
C PRO A 493 10.08 29.10 -11.43
N ARG A 494 8.85 28.92 -11.95
CA ARG A 494 8.22 29.96 -12.78
C ARG A 494 7.85 31.13 -11.87
N GLY A 495 8.62 32.23 -11.94
CA GLY A 495 8.45 33.40 -11.06
C GLY A 495 6.99 33.83 -10.91
N GLY A 496 6.45 33.74 -9.69
CA GLY A 496 5.04 33.96 -9.38
C GLY A 496 4.79 35.30 -8.68
N THR A 497 4.23 36.27 -9.40
CA THR A 497 3.38 37.31 -8.81
C THR A 497 1.98 37.34 -9.44
N GLY A 498 1.66 36.36 -10.29
CA GLY A 498 0.34 36.20 -10.91
C GLY A 498 -0.50 35.16 -10.20
N SER A 499 -1.81 35.39 -10.14
CA SER A 499 -2.82 34.38 -9.79
C SER A 499 -2.66 33.16 -10.70
N VAL A 500 -2.67 31.95 -10.13
CA VAL A 500 -2.81 30.73 -10.92
C VAL A 500 -4.24 30.70 -11.44
N SER A 501 -4.39 30.45 -12.73
CA SER A 501 -5.66 30.47 -13.44
C SER A 501 -5.92 29.08 -14.00
#